data_AF-A0A0N7YMZ8-F1
#
_entry.id   AF-A0A0N7YMZ8-F1
#
_cell.length_a   1.000
_cell.length_b   1.000
_cell.length_c   1.000
_cell.angle_alpha   90.00
_cell.angle_beta   90.00
_cell.angle_gamma   90.00
#
_symmetry.space_group_name_H-M   'P 1'
#
loop_
_entity.id
_entity.type
_entity.pdbx_description
1 polymer ?
#
loop_
_entity_poly.entity_id
_entity_poly.type
_entity_poly.pdbx_seq_one_letter_code
_entity_poly.pdbx_strand_id
1 'polypeptide(L)' 'MDCRQLAVALGLEPVPAKVEGVRSKAKRLAARRWLAEESPGMFSVVGGRGGGS' A
#
# COMPACT_ATOMS: atom_id res chain seq x y z
N MET A 1 3.45 1.12 5.16
CA MET A 1 3.43 -0.30 4.74
C MET A 1 4.00 -0.37 3.34
N ASP A 2 5.01 -1.21 3.09
CA ASP A 2 5.57 -1.38 1.75
C ASP A 2 4.72 -2.35 0.89
N CYS A 3 4.89 -2.29 -0.44
CA CYS A 3 4.11 -3.12 -1.37
C CYS A 3 4.27 -4.64 -1.16
N ARG A 4 5.41 -5.10 -0.64
CA ARG A 4 5.62 -6.52 -0.33
C ARG A 4 4.82 -6.92 0.89
N GLN A 5 4.88 -6.13 1.95
CA GLN A 5 4.07 -6.35 3.14
C GLN A 5 2.57 -6.29 2.84
N LEU A 6 2.15 -5.36 1.98
CA LEU A 6 0.77 -5.30 1.49
C LEU A 6 0.37 -6.56 0.71
N ALA A 7 1.25 -7.10 -0.14
CA ALA A 7 1.00 -8.37 -0.82
C ALA A 7 0.75 -9.51 0.18
N VAL A 8 1.60 -9.64 1.19
CA VAL A 8 1.45 -10.65 2.25
C VAL A 8 0.16 -10.47 3.04
N ALA A 9 -0.18 -9.23 3.43
CA ALA A 9 -1.42 -8.92 4.14
C ALA A 9 -2.68 -9.23 3.31
N LEU A 10 -2.58 -9.18 1.98
CA LEU A 10 -3.63 -9.58 1.04
C LEU A 10 -3.65 -11.09 0.77
N GLY A 11 -2.79 -11.89 1.43
CA GLY A 11 -2.67 -13.32 1.19
C GLY A 11 -2.01 -13.68 -0.14
N LEU A 12 -1.31 -12.73 -0.77
CA LEU A 12 -0.59 -12.94 -2.02
C LEU A 12 0.85 -13.36 -1.73
N GLU A 13 1.37 -14.26 -2.56
CA GLU A 13 2.79 -14.56 -2.55
C GLU A 13 3.60 -13.30 -2.92
N PRO A 14 4.65 -12.94 -2.15
CA PRO A 14 5.43 -11.71 -2.33
C PRO A 14 6.40 -11.75 -3.53
N VAL A 15 5.93 -12.28 -4.67
CA VAL A 15 6.67 -12.32 -5.94
C VAL A 15 6.57 -10.98 -6.69
N PRO A 16 7.58 -10.62 -7.51
CA PRO A 16 7.65 -9.31 -8.17
C PRO A 16 6.38 -8.92 -8.94
N ALA A 17 5.77 -9.87 -9.66
CA ALA A 17 4.55 -9.62 -10.43
C ALA A 17 3.36 -9.21 -9.55
N LYS A 18 3.20 -9.82 -8.36
CA LYS A 18 2.12 -9.49 -7.43
C LYS A 18 2.41 -8.19 -6.70
N VAL A 19 3.65 -7.97 -6.29
CA VAL A 19 4.10 -6.73 -5.65
C VAL A 19 3.86 -5.53 -6.58
N GLU A 20 4.14 -5.65 -7.88
CA GLU A 20 3.90 -4.55 -8.82
C GLU A 20 2.42 -4.33 -9.10
N GLY A 21 1.62 -5.41 -9.13
CA GLY A 21 0.16 -5.30 -9.18
C GLY A 21 -0.41 -4.57 -7.97
N VAL A 22 0.11 -4.85 -6.77
CA VAL A 22 -0.23 -4.14 -5.53
C VAL A 22 0.18 -2.67 -5.61
N ARG A 23 1.41 -2.36 -6.06
CA ARG A 23 1.89 -0.98 -6.24
C ARG A 23 0.96 -0.19 -7.16
N SER A 24 0.57 -0.74 -8.30
CA SER A 24 -0.32 -0.08 -9.26
C SER A 24 -1.70 0.21 -8.66
N LYS A 25 -2.27 -0.73 -7.90
CA LYS A 25 -3.54 -0.53 -7.18
C LYS A 25 -3.40 0.51 -6.06
N ALA A 26 -2.32 0.45 -5.28
CA ALA A 26 -2.05 1.40 -4.22
C ALA A 26 -1.91 2.84 -4.76
N LYS A 27 -1.20 3.03 -5.88
CA LYS A 27 -1.15 4.33 -6.58
C LYS A 27 -2.53 4.82 -7.03
N ARG A 28 -3.39 3.94 -7.55
CA ARG A 28 -4.77 4.31 -7.92
C ARG A 28 -5.62 4.73 -6.72
N LEU A 29 -5.45 4.07 -5.58
CA LEU A 29 -6.09 4.46 -4.32
C LEU A 29 -5.53 5.78 -3.79
N ALA A 30 -4.22 6.01 -3.94
CA ALA A 30 -3.58 7.25 -3.55
C ALA A 30 -4.05 8.44 -4.40
N ALA A 31 -4.19 8.25 -5.72
CA ALA A 31 -4.75 9.25 -6.62
C ALA A 31 -6.19 9.68 -6.23
N ARG A 32 -6.93 8.78 -5.56
CA ARG A 32 -8.28 9.04 -5.04
C ARG A 32 -8.27 9.62 -3.62
N ARG A 33 -7.10 9.82 -3.03
CA ARG A 33 -6.88 10.23 -1.62
C ARG A 33 -7.43 9.25 -0.59
N TRP A 34 -7.48 7.96 -0.92
CA TRP A 34 -7.79 6.90 0.04
C TRP A 34 -6.51 6.42 0.75
N LEU A 35 -5.39 6.44 0.04
CA LEU A 35 -4.06 6.17 0.58
C LEU A 35 -3.15 7.40 0.40
N ALA A 36 -2.12 7.50 1.22
CA ALA A 36 -1.02 8.44 1.08
C ALA A 36 0.21 7.65 0.65
N GLU A 37 0.92 8.11 -0.37
CA GLU A 37 2.25 7.61 -0.70
C GLU A 37 3.27 8.43 0.11
N GLU A 38 3.81 7.84 1.18
CA GLU A 38 4.75 8.52 2.07
C GLU A 38 6.16 8.59 1.47
N SER A 39 6.50 7.58 0.65
CA SER A 39 7.80 7.39 -0.03
C SER A 39 7.59 6.42 -1.19
N PRO A 40 8.46 6.37 -2.23
CA PRO A 40 8.26 5.50 -3.38
C PRO A 40 8.04 4.02 -3.02
N GLY A 41 6.78 3.56 -3.06
CA GLY A 41 6.39 2.18 -2.70
C GLY A 41 6.01 1.97 -1.24
N MET A 42 5.95 3.01 -0.42
CA MET A 42 5.36 3.01 0.92
C MET A 42 4.03 3.74 0.90
N PHE A 43 2.99 3.04 1.36
CA PHE A 43 1.65 3.58 1.44
C PHE A 43 1.11 3.54 2.88
N SER A 44 0.29 4.53 3.21
CA SER A 44 -0.46 4.66 4.46
C SER A 44 -1.93 4.99 4.19
N VAL A 45 -2.83 4.76 5.13
CA VAL A 45 -4.27 5.06 4.97
C VAL A 45 -4.53 6.54 5.28
N VAL A 46 -5.24 7.25 4.39
CA VAL A 46 -5.63 8.64 4.60
C VAL A 46 -6.87 8.67 5.50
N GLY A 47 -6.64 8.82 6.81
CA GLY A 47 -7.67 9.23 7.78
C GLY A 47 -8.59 8.12 8.30
N GLY A 48 -8.26 7.60 9.49
CA GLY A 48 -9.16 6.76 10.29
C GLY A 48 -8.43 5.88 11.32
N ARG A 49 -7.78 6.51 12.31
CA ARG A 49 -6.91 5.91 13.36
C ARG A 49 -5.52 5.45 12.89
N GLY A 50 -4.63 6.43 12.78
CA GLY A 50 -3.18 6.26 13.02
C GLY A 50 -2.74 7.23 14.11
N GLY A 51 -3.48 7.28 15.21
CA GLY A 51 -3.11 8.05 16.40
C GLY A 51 -2.44 7.13 17.41
N GLY A 52 -1.18 7.42 17.73
CA GLY A 52 -0.50 7.05 18.97
C GLY A 52 -0.15 5.57 19.16
N SER A 53 1.14 5.25 19.07
CA SER A 53 1.98 4.87 20.23
C SER A 53 3.44 4.83 19.79
#